data_AF-A0A662XTL8-F1
#
_entry.id   AF-A0A662XTL8-F1
#
_cell.length_a   1.000
_cell.length_b   1.000
_cell.length_c   1.000
_cell.angle_alpha   90.00
_cell.angle_beta   90.00
_cell.angle_gamma   90.00
#
_symmetry.space_group_name_H-M   'P 1'
#
loop_
_entity.id
_entity.type
_entity.pdbx_description
1 polymer ?
#
loop_
_entity_poly.entity_id
_entity_poly.type
_entity_poly.pdbx_seq_one_letter_code
_entity_poly.pdbx_strand_id
1 'polypeptide(L)'
;MSATGRPSGAGRGSFSQGRSSEVERIIAAADVDTTFAGKKARYRGRRSTWPGALGLLLLAVVSVAGLTYYGIKLKDNVNETTATSSAAQEALYKDGTQIKDGSPTDPASDLAVTNPKTYTDKGCEQPNYLSRNGRIFAELADGTTTQLDIKGVNWKGMEDSKGVPKGLWDNTVDGDSLYRFAYYLHYNKFNVVRFPLSIDAVMRNTDIDGNLINTNSNRALATASRYNTLLGLLVQGLGQFNIGVVLDFHVLSTSDDDSSGLWYGSSIKLADIKTAITTLTDAMCDSTHFNIIGLDLKDGLSTDATWGDGSDTDWSVAATELGNHLLTACPKWLAFVQGVEGESHKDTYGSRSLKNTFLPGSDLSGVSSTPITLDTDNKVVYAPHYYSSSYLPQLFFFEDGTTDGELLDDYVEYGDADLLANVKLNMNYSFGAAFDTNMAVVLSSFGGLVGDADLTDKVTSTRIVKDVIAQMGGSSEPFLAGGFWWTLNPDTTWPYPAPDDANATAQGLVDDTWLVANTDVLDVLAAMETTMDHVNFIPCST
;
A
#
# COMPACT_ATOMS: atom_id res chain seq x y z
N MET A 1 -1.05 66.06 -32.63
CA MET A 1 -1.60 65.87 -31.27
C MET A 1 -0.79 64.73 -30.68
N SER A 2 0.24 64.91 -29.85
CA SER A 2 0.44 65.90 -28.76
C SER A 2 -0.56 65.70 -27.61
N ALA A 3 -0.22 65.62 -26.32
CA ALA A 3 1.04 65.42 -25.55
C ALA A 3 0.62 65.20 -24.06
N THR A 4 1.34 64.61 -23.08
CA THR A 4 2.67 63.97 -22.86
C THR A 4 2.54 63.10 -21.56
N GLY A 5 3.52 62.38 -20.97
CA GLY A 5 4.95 62.18 -21.21
C GLY A 5 5.61 61.39 -20.04
N ARG A 6 6.69 60.66 -20.35
CA ARG A 6 7.66 59.87 -19.52
C ARG A 6 8.32 60.63 -18.33
N PRO A 7 9.20 60.03 -17.45
CA PRO A 7 9.65 58.61 -17.30
C PRO A 7 9.92 58.10 -15.83
N SER A 8 10.48 56.88 -15.71
CA SER A 8 11.51 56.34 -14.76
C SER A 8 11.74 56.97 -13.37
N GLY A 9 11.99 56.25 -12.27
CA GLY A 9 12.64 54.93 -12.14
C GLY A 9 14.01 55.01 -11.40
N ALA A 10 14.11 54.29 -10.27
CA ALA A 10 15.34 53.90 -9.52
C ALA A 10 16.19 54.97 -8.79
N GLY A 11 16.64 54.63 -7.56
CA GLY A 11 17.69 55.36 -6.81
C GLY A 11 17.68 55.11 -5.29
N ARG A 12 18.72 54.47 -4.75
CA ARG A 12 18.98 54.40 -3.29
C ARG A 12 19.71 55.68 -2.83
N GLY A 13 19.42 56.17 -1.63
CA GLY A 13 20.21 57.23 -1.00
C GLY A 13 19.83 57.49 0.46
N SER A 14 20.71 57.13 1.40
CA SER A 14 20.58 57.46 2.82
C SER A 14 21.40 58.71 3.14
N PHE A 15 20.78 59.72 3.75
CA PHE A 15 21.49 60.79 4.46
C PHE A 15 20.68 61.27 5.67
N SER A 16 21.39 61.57 6.77
CA SER A 16 20.78 61.97 8.04
C SER A 16 20.57 63.48 8.15
N GLN A 17 19.56 63.88 8.93
CA GLN A 17 19.56 65.16 9.62
C GLN A 17 19.17 64.94 11.08
N GLY A 18 20.08 65.30 11.99
CA GLY A 18 19.78 65.36 13.42
C GLY A 18 19.02 66.64 13.76
N ARG A 19 18.06 66.56 14.69
CA ARG A 19 17.45 67.75 15.32
C ARG A 19 18.25 68.14 16.56
N SER A 20 18.58 69.42 16.67
CA SER A 20 19.24 70.02 17.83
C SER A 20 18.23 70.62 18.82
N SER A 21 18.54 70.58 20.12
CA SER A 21 18.21 71.61 21.12
C SER A 21 18.57 71.16 22.56
N GLU A 22 19.87 71.00 22.85
CA GLU A 22 20.31 71.20 24.24
C GLU A 22 20.33 72.70 24.54
N VAL A 23 19.85 73.10 25.73
CA VAL A 23 19.80 74.49 26.18
C VAL A 23 20.85 74.70 27.26
N GLU A 24 22.04 75.08 26.83
CA GLU A 24 23.17 75.40 27.71
C GLU A 24 22.85 76.65 28.55
N ARG A 25 22.91 76.54 29.89
CA ARG A 25 22.78 77.67 30.82
C ARG A 25 24.09 77.91 31.55
N ILE A 26 24.92 78.78 30.97
CA ILE A 26 26.11 79.30 31.63
C ILE A 26 25.69 80.26 32.76
N ILE A 27 26.08 79.96 33.99
CA ILE A 27 26.00 80.87 35.14
C ILE A 27 27.42 81.07 35.65
N ALA A 28 27.94 82.30 35.53
CA ALA A 28 29.26 82.66 36.04
C ALA A 28 29.18 83.04 37.53
N ALA A 29 30.20 82.67 38.31
CA ALA A 29 30.36 83.08 39.69
C ALA A 29 31.85 83.34 40.01
N ALA A 30 32.12 84.57 40.46
CA ALA A 30 33.34 85.21 40.95
C ALA A 30 34.63 84.39 41.20
N ASP A 31 35.77 85.01 40.87
CA ASP A 31 37.11 84.63 41.37
C ASP A 31 37.18 84.60 42.92
N VAL A 32 38.06 83.75 43.44
CA VAL A 32 38.34 83.62 44.88
C VAL A 32 39.84 83.77 45.13
N ASP A 33 40.17 84.60 46.13
CA ASP A 33 41.53 84.93 46.55
C ASP A 33 42.36 83.69 46.95
N THR A 34 43.65 83.68 46.60
CA THR A 34 44.56 82.53 46.73
C THR A 34 45.50 82.60 47.95
N THR A 35 45.19 83.40 48.97
CA THR A 35 46.11 83.75 50.07
C THR A 35 45.77 83.20 51.48
N PHE A 36 45.48 81.89 51.63
CA PHE A 36 45.40 81.25 52.97
C PHE A 36 46.15 79.90 53.10
N ALA A 37 47.12 79.86 54.03
CA ALA A 37 47.94 78.68 54.31
C ALA A 37 47.26 77.68 55.28
N GLY A 38 46.40 76.81 54.75
CA GLY A 38 45.70 75.75 55.52
C GLY A 38 46.47 74.42 55.60
N LYS A 39 46.47 73.78 56.78
CA LYS A 39 47.07 72.43 56.97
C LYS A 39 46.28 71.36 56.20
N LYS A 40 46.97 70.39 55.58
CA LYS A 40 46.35 69.24 54.89
C LYS A 40 45.48 68.40 55.84
N ALA A 41 44.16 68.58 55.77
CA ALA A 41 43.21 67.73 56.48
C ALA A 41 43.07 66.37 55.77
N ARG A 42 43.20 65.26 56.51
CA ARG A 42 42.90 63.91 56.00
C ARG A 42 41.37 63.72 55.91
N TYR A 43 40.80 63.91 54.72
CA TYR A 43 39.39 63.66 54.46
C TYR A 43 39.08 62.15 54.53
N ARG A 44 38.60 61.66 55.68
CA ARG A 44 37.93 60.36 55.78
C ARG A 44 36.50 60.51 55.28
N GLY A 45 36.26 60.07 54.04
CA GLY A 45 34.94 60.16 53.41
C GLY A 45 33.86 59.44 54.23
N ARG A 46 32.85 60.19 54.67
CA ARG A 46 31.65 59.64 55.32
C ARG A 46 30.83 58.91 54.25
N ARG A 47 30.85 57.56 54.27
CA ARG A 47 29.98 56.74 53.40
C ARG A 47 28.52 57.12 53.66
N SER A 48 27.89 57.79 52.71
CA SER A 48 26.46 58.10 52.75
C SER A 48 25.68 56.86 52.30
N THR A 49 25.40 55.97 53.24
CA THR A 49 24.53 54.81 53.01
C THR A 49 23.09 55.28 52.89
N TRP A 50 22.66 55.61 51.68
CA TRP A 50 21.26 55.96 51.36
C TRP A 50 20.32 54.81 51.78
N PRO A 51 19.44 55.00 52.80
CA PRO A 51 18.60 53.90 53.27
C PRO A 51 17.63 53.39 52.18
N GLY A 52 17.14 54.30 51.34
CA GLY A 52 16.29 53.98 50.20
C GLY A 52 16.98 53.15 49.11
N ALA A 53 18.31 53.13 49.02
CA ALA A 53 19.01 52.31 48.03
C ALA A 53 18.90 50.80 48.34
N LEU A 54 18.95 50.43 49.63
CA LEU A 54 18.69 49.05 50.05
C LEU A 54 17.20 48.69 49.86
N GLY A 55 16.29 49.61 50.15
CA GLY A 55 14.85 49.42 49.91
C GLY A 55 14.53 49.21 48.42
N LEU A 56 15.11 50.00 47.53
CA LEU A 56 14.97 49.85 46.07
C LEU A 56 15.58 48.53 45.57
N LEU A 57 16.74 48.11 46.09
CA LEU A 57 17.37 46.86 45.71
C LEU A 57 16.54 45.66 46.17
N LEU A 58 15.99 45.69 47.40
CA LEU A 58 15.06 44.66 47.89
C LEU A 58 13.76 44.63 47.07
N LEU A 59 13.19 45.79 46.73
CA LEU A 59 12.01 45.88 45.84
C LEU A 59 12.31 45.33 44.44
N ALA A 60 13.50 45.56 43.89
CA ALA A 60 13.91 44.99 42.61
C ALA A 60 14.05 43.46 42.70
N VAL A 61 14.68 42.93 43.75
CA VAL A 61 14.81 41.48 43.98
C VAL A 61 13.44 40.82 44.17
N VAL A 62 12.54 41.41 44.96
CA VAL A 62 11.17 40.90 45.16
C VAL A 62 10.35 40.99 43.86
N SER A 63 10.50 42.07 43.08
CA SER A 63 9.84 42.21 41.77
C SER A 63 10.31 41.15 40.78
N VAL A 64 11.63 40.91 40.68
CA VAL A 64 12.21 39.87 39.82
C VAL A 64 11.75 38.49 40.27
N ALA A 65 11.86 38.16 41.57
CA ALA A 65 11.42 36.87 42.10
C ALA A 65 9.91 36.63 41.87
N GLY A 66 9.09 37.66 42.04
CA GLY A 66 7.65 37.61 41.74
C GLY A 66 7.38 37.38 40.26
N LEU A 67 8.01 38.15 39.36
CA LEU A 67 7.87 37.97 37.91
C LEU A 67 8.32 36.59 37.44
N THR A 68 9.43 36.06 37.97
CA THR A 68 9.88 34.69 37.68
C THR A 68 8.89 33.66 38.20
N TYR A 69 8.43 33.76 39.45
CA TYR A 69 7.48 32.81 40.04
C TYR A 69 6.13 32.79 39.30
N TYR A 70 5.54 33.96 39.06
CA TYR A 70 4.27 34.05 38.33
C TYR A 70 4.43 33.74 36.84
N GLY A 71 5.59 34.00 36.23
CA GLY A 71 5.89 33.61 34.86
C GLY A 71 6.00 32.09 34.68
N ILE A 72 6.65 31.39 35.62
CA ILE A 72 6.69 29.93 35.67
C ILE A 72 5.27 29.38 35.87
N LYS A 73 4.56 29.85 36.91
CA LYS A 73 3.18 29.39 37.18
C LYS A 73 2.22 29.64 36.02
N LEU A 74 2.36 30.76 35.29
CA LEU A 74 1.56 31.04 34.10
C LEU A 74 1.90 30.06 32.96
N LYS A 75 3.20 29.78 32.73
CA LYS A 75 3.64 28.79 31.74
C LYS A 75 3.07 27.41 32.06
N ASP A 76 3.16 26.98 33.32
CA ASP A 76 2.72 25.65 33.75
C ASP A 76 1.20 25.51 33.61
N ASN A 77 0.43 26.51 34.08
CA ASN A 77 -1.02 26.58 33.88
C ASN A 77 -1.42 26.58 32.38
N VAL A 78 -0.68 27.28 31.52
CA VAL A 78 -0.93 27.29 30.06
C VAL A 78 -0.63 25.92 29.46
N ASN A 79 0.50 25.29 29.81
CA ASN A 79 0.84 23.95 29.35
C ASN A 79 -0.23 22.92 29.77
N GLU A 80 -0.70 22.97 31.01
CA GLU A 80 -1.76 22.11 31.54
C GLU A 80 -3.10 22.33 30.80
N THR A 81 -3.47 23.60 30.57
CA THR A 81 -4.68 23.95 29.79
C THR A 81 -4.57 23.46 28.35
N THR A 82 -3.42 23.65 27.69
CA THR A 82 -3.19 23.19 26.32
C THR A 82 -3.20 21.67 26.23
N ALA A 83 -2.51 20.96 27.13
CA ALA A 83 -2.51 19.50 27.19
C ALA A 83 -3.91 18.92 27.46
N THR A 84 -4.71 19.58 28.31
CA THR A 84 -6.11 19.22 28.54
C THR A 84 -6.95 19.42 27.27
N SER A 85 -6.73 20.52 26.54
CA SER A 85 -7.45 20.78 25.29
C SER A 85 -7.05 19.84 24.16
N SER A 86 -5.77 19.44 24.04
CA SER A 86 -5.35 18.45 23.04
C SER A 86 -5.87 17.05 23.39
N ALA A 87 -5.82 16.63 24.66
CA ALA A 87 -6.41 15.36 25.09
C ALA A 87 -7.92 15.32 24.86
N ALA A 88 -8.63 16.43 25.10
CA ALA A 88 -10.07 16.55 24.82
C ALA A 88 -10.40 16.55 23.31
N GLN A 89 -9.50 17.05 22.46
CA GLN A 89 -9.63 16.91 21.00
C GLN A 89 -9.29 15.48 20.54
N GLU A 90 -8.32 14.82 21.16
CA GLU A 90 -7.93 13.47 20.75
C GLU A 90 -8.92 12.39 21.19
N ALA A 91 -9.67 12.63 22.27
CA ALA A 91 -10.83 11.84 22.66
C ALA A 91 -12.03 11.90 21.68
N LEU A 92 -11.95 12.69 20.60
CA LEU A 92 -12.93 12.69 19.49
C LEU A 92 -12.56 11.71 18.37
N TYR A 93 -11.34 11.18 18.36
CA TYR A 93 -10.88 10.22 17.36
C TYR A 93 -11.06 8.79 17.86
N LYS A 94 -11.60 7.93 17.00
CA LYS A 94 -11.55 6.46 17.14
C LYS A 94 -10.40 5.92 16.27
N ASP A 95 -10.16 4.62 16.30
CA ASP A 95 -9.18 3.94 15.44
C ASP A 95 -9.81 2.82 14.60
N GLY A 96 -11.13 2.86 14.42
CA GLY A 96 -11.92 1.82 13.76
C GLY A 96 -12.69 0.94 14.76
N THR A 97 -13.01 -0.29 14.36
CA THR A 97 -13.66 -1.31 15.19
C THR A 97 -13.01 -2.67 14.95
N GLN A 98 -12.39 -3.30 15.95
CA GLN A 98 -11.70 -4.59 15.73
C GLN A 98 -12.59 -5.63 15.04
N ILE A 99 -12.15 -6.05 13.84
CA ILE A 99 -12.78 -7.07 13.00
C ILE A 99 -12.93 -8.36 13.80
N LYS A 100 -14.12 -8.96 13.74
CA LYS A 100 -14.43 -10.19 14.49
C LYS A 100 -13.93 -11.42 13.72
N ASP A 101 -12.71 -11.84 14.04
CA ASP A 101 -11.99 -12.97 13.45
C ASP A 101 -11.57 -14.05 14.48
N GLY A 102 -11.83 -13.81 15.76
CA GLY A 102 -11.35 -14.66 16.86
C GLY A 102 -9.97 -14.28 17.41
N SER A 103 -9.35 -13.20 16.92
CA SER A 103 -8.15 -12.61 17.51
C SER A 103 -8.39 -12.15 18.96
N PRO A 104 -7.35 -12.15 19.81
CA PRO A 104 -7.44 -11.50 21.12
C PRO A 104 -7.67 -10.00 20.93
N THR A 105 -8.31 -9.35 21.91
CA THR A 105 -8.48 -7.89 21.87
C THR A 105 -7.13 -7.19 21.71
N ASP A 106 -7.05 -6.29 20.74
CA ASP A 106 -5.84 -5.55 20.44
C ASP A 106 -5.34 -4.78 21.69
N PRO A 107 -4.09 -5.02 22.15
CA PRO A 107 -3.53 -4.31 23.30
C PRO A 107 -3.09 -2.87 22.98
N ALA A 108 -3.06 -2.46 21.71
CA ALA A 108 -2.73 -1.09 21.33
C ALA A 108 -3.91 -0.15 21.63
N SER A 109 -3.71 0.76 22.59
CA SER A 109 -4.69 1.80 22.97
C SER A 109 -4.16 3.23 22.81
N ASP A 110 -3.05 3.41 22.08
CA ASP A 110 -2.44 4.71 21.82
C ASP A 110 -2.78 5.16 20.40
N LEU A 111 -3.49 6.28 20.28
CA LEU A 111 -3.84 6.90 19.00
C LEU A 111 -2.61 7.39 18.21
N ALA A 112 -1.42 7.46 18.81
CA ALA A 112 -0.17 7.64 18.08
C ALA A 112 0.27 6.38 17.30
N VAL A 113 -0.23 5.20 17.67
CA VAL A 113 0.01 3.91 17.00
C VAL A 113 -1.21 3.49 16.16
N THR A 114 -2.42 3.55 16.72
CA THR A 114 -3.63 2.99 16.09
C THR A 114 -4.29 3.94 15.09
N ASN A 115 -4.04 5.25 15.19
CA ASN A 115 -4.56 6.26 14.27
C ASN A 115 -3.58 7.45 14.16
N PRO A 116 -2.34 7.24 13.69
CA PRO A 116 -1.32 8.28 13.65
C PRO A 116 -1.71 9.47 12.76
N LYS A 117 -1.15 10.65 13.03
CA LYS A 117 -1.27 11.85 12.16
C LYS A 117 -0.33 11.79 10.95
N THR A 118 0.73 11.00 11.06
CA THR A 118 1.76 10.70 10.05
C THR A 118 2.35 9.34 10.42
N TYR A 119 2.51 8.42 9.48
CA TYR A 119 3.18 7.14 9.77
C TYR A 119 4.62 7.37 10.22
N THR A 120 5.12 6.50 11.10
CA THR A 120 6.52 6.57 11.56
C THR A 120 7.42 5.92 10.52
N ASP A 121 8.38 6.69 10.02
CA ASP A 121 9.53 6.12 9.31
C ASP A 121 10.33 5.27 10.30
N LYS A 122 10.36 3.97 10.04
CA LYS A 122 11.10 2.97 10.82
C LYS A 122 12.61 3.02 10.55
N GLY A 123 13.05 3.76 9.53
CA GLY A 123 14.42 3.75 9.04
C GLY A 123 14.80 2.48 8.28
N CYS A 124 13.81 1.66 7.88
CA CYS A 124 14.05 0.41 7.17
C CYS A 124 14.73 0.69 5.82
N GLU A 125 15.81 -0.01 5.48
CA GLU A 125 16.19 -0.10 4.08
C GLU A 125 15.16 -0.91 3.28
N GLN A 126 14.89 -0.49 2.04
CA GLN A 126 14.14 -1.29 1.08
C GLN A 126 14.98 -2.53 0.70
N PRO A 127 14.49 -3.77 0.86
CA PRO A 127 15.22 -4.96 0.42
C PRO A 127 15.42 -4.98 -1.09
N ASN A 128 16.46 -5.69 -1.55
CA ASN A 128 16.57 -6.15 -2.93
C ASN A 128 15.74 -7.43 -3.08
N TYR A 129 14.59 -7.36 -3.76
CA TYR A 129 13.73 -8.52 -3.96
C TYR A 129 14.20 -9.34 -5.16
N LEU A 130 14.30 -10.65 -4.99
CA LEU A 130 14.83 -11.60 -5.98
C LEU A 130 13.90 -12.80 -6.15
N SER A 131 13.72 -13.25 -7.39
CA SER A 131 12.92 -14.41 -7.78
C SER A 131 13.85 -15.48 -8.36
N ARG A 132 14.02 -16.61 -7.67
CA ARG A 132 14.93 -17.71 -8.06
C ARG A 132 14.57 -19.02 -7.37
N ASN A 133 14.93 -20.14 -7.96
CA ASN A 133 14.67 -21.48 -7.42
C ASN A 133 13.18 -21.70 -7.07
N GLY A 134 12.28 -21.16 -7.90
CA GLY A 134 10.84 -21.21 -7.69
C GLY A 134 10.31 -20.34 -6.54
N ARG A 135 11.14 -19.53 -5.87
CA ARG A 135 10.79 -18.78 -4.64
C ARG A 135 11.20 -17.30 -4.69
N ILE A 136 10.52 -16.48 -3.90
CA ILE A 136 10.85 -15.05 -3.71
C ILE A 136 11.73 -14.88 -2.47
N PHE A 137 12.71 -13.99 -2.55
CA PHE A 137 13.62 -13.65 -1.47
C PHE A 137 13.72 -12.13 -1.32
N ALA A 138 13.80 -11.65 -0.08
CA ALA A 138 14.24 -10.30 0.27
C ALA A 138 15.70 -10.35 0.74
N GLU A 139 16.58 -9.63 0.05
CA GLU A 139 18.01 -9.54 0.32
C GLU A 139 18.37 -8.15 0.87
N LEU A 140 18.95 -8.09 2.06
CA LEU A 140 19.38 -6.86 2.74
C LEU A 140 20.83 -6.49 2.34
N ALA A 141 21.25 -5.23 2.57
CA ALA A 141 22.57 -4.75 2.15
C ALA A 141 23.76 -5.35 2.92
N ASP A 142 23.51 -6.05 4.03
CA ASP A 142 24.51 -6.88 4.72
C ASP A 142 24.68 -8.29 4.09
N GLY A 143 23.82 -8.65 3.13
CA GLY A 143 23.74 -9.97 2.51
C GLY A 143 22.78 -10.95 3.19
N THR A 144 22.09 -10.54 4.27
CA THR A 144 21.06 -11.36 4.91
C THR A 144 19.89 -11.55 3.96
N THR A 145 19.51 -12.80 3.71
CA THR A 145 18.45 -13.19 2.78
C THR A 145 17.30 -13.86 3.53
N THR A 146 16.07 -13.41 3.30
CA THR A 146 14.83 -14.00 3.86
C THR A 146 13.93 -14.50 2.72
N GLN A 147 13.50 -15.76 2.74
CA GLN A 147 12.48 -16.25 1.80
C GLN A 147 11.10 -15.71 2.17
N LEU A 148 10.33 -15.34 1.14
CA LEU A 148 8.96 -14.84 1.25
C LEU A 148 8.04 -15.75 0.41
N ASP A 149 7.38 -16.70 1.07
CA ASP A 149 6.23 -17.38 0.50
C ASP A 149 4.97 -16.52 0.72
N ILE A 150 4.13 -16.34 -0.30
CA ILE A 150 3.06 -15.33 -0.28
C ILE A 150 1.71 -15.92 0.18
N LYS A 151 1.31 -15.60 1.41
CA LYS A 151 -0.10 -15.62 1.84
C LYS A 151 -0.68 -14.23 1.58
N GLY A 152 -1.09 -13.98 0.35
CA GLY A 152 -1.49 -12.66 -0.12
C GLY A 152 -3.01 -12.43 -0.08
N VAL A 153 -3.42 -11.18 -0.21
CA VAL A 153 -4.82 -10.79 -0.48
C VAL A 153 -4.91 -9.64 -1.47
N ASN A 154 -5.91 -9.65 -2.37
CA ASN A 154 -6.25 -8.53 -3.23
C ASN A 154 -7.22 -7.56 -2.53
N TRP A 155 -6.96 -6.24 -2.56
CA TRP A 155 -7.83 -5.20 -1.97
C TRP A 155 -8.28 -4.18 -3.03
N LYS A 156 -9.52 -4.33 -3.52
CA LYS A 156 -10.10 -3.52 -4.61
C LYS A 156 -10.60 -2.14 -4.14
N GLY A 157 -10.68 -1.20 -5.08
CA GLY A 157 -11.24 0.16 -4.98
C GLY A 157 -10.35 1.23 -5.60
N MET A 158 -9.06 0.95 -5.84
CA MET A 158 -8.16 1.91 -6.48
C MET A 158 -8.15 1.77 -8.02
N GLU A 159 -8.50 0.60 -8.54
CA GLU A 159 -8.78 0.38 -9.97
C GLU A 159 -10.03 1.13 -10.46
N ASP A 160 -10.97 1.46 -9.57
CA ASP A 160 -12.22 2.11 -9.92
C ASP A 160 -12.13 3.66 -9.91
N SER A 161 -13.13 4.31 -10.51
CA SER A 161 -13.24 5.78 -10.68
C SER A 161 -13.11 6.63 -9.40
N LYS A 162 -13.14 6.02 -8.22
CA LYS A 162 -12.97 6.65 -6.91
C LYS A 162 -11.50 6.78 -6.50
N GLY A 163 -10.64 5.86 -6.92
CA GLY A 163 -9.22 5.83 -6.56
C GLY A 163 -8.95 5.66 -5.06
N VAL A 164 -9.79 4.90 -4.33
CA VAL A 164 -9.68 4.68 -2.87
C VAL A 164 -10.02 3.21 -2.56
N PRO A 165 -9.20 2.45 -1.82
CA PRO A 165 -9.56 1.09 -1.41
C PRO A 165 -10.88 1.09 -0.64
N LYS A 166 -11.79 0.18 -1.00
CA LYS A 166 -13.11 0.10 -0.35
C LYS A 166 -12.95 -0.31 1.12
N GLY A 167 -13.90 0.09 1.95
CA GLY A 167 -13.94 -0.16 3.40
C GLY A 167 -13.46 1.01 4.27
N LEU A 168 -12.66 1.96 3.76
CA LEU A 168 -12.02 3.01 4.58
C LEU A 168 -12.94 4.12 5.15
N TRP A 169 -14.26 3.99 4.99
CA TRP A 169 -15.25 5.01 5.35
C TRP A 169 -15.82 4.90 6.78
N ASP A 170 -15.52 3.81 7.51
CA ASP A 170 -15.69 3.59 8.95
C ASP A 170 -16.80 4.42 9.66
N ASN A 171 -18.07 4.01 9.55
CA ASN A 171 -19.18 4.75 10.16
C ASN A 171 -19.68 4.14 11.48
N THR A 172 -20.94 3.70 11.54
CA THR A 172 -21.60 3.02 12.68
C THR A 172 -22.37 1.76 12.24
N VAL A 173 -22.29 1.41 10.95
CA VAL A 173 -22.94 0.26 10.31
C VAL A 173 -21.86 -0.59 9.64
N ASP A 174 -21.01 0.04 8.81
CA ASP A 174 -19.99 -0.63 8.02
C ASP A 174 -18.70 0.20 7.84
N GLY A 175 -17.67 -0.48 7.31
CA GLY A 175 -16.35 0.06 7.06
C GLY A 175 -15.46 0.14 8.30
N ASP A 176 -14.16 0.32 8.10
CA ASP A 176 -13.15 0.31 9.17
C ASP A 176 -11.89 1.13 8.81
N SER A 177 -10.92 1.21 9.73
CA SER A 177 -9.64 1.91 9.50
C SER A 177 -8.59 1.03 8.82
N LEU A 178 -7.63 1.65 8.12
CA LEU A 178 -6.44 0.96 7.59
C LEU A 178 -5.69 0.21 8.70
N TYR A 179 -5.67 0.74 9.93
CA TYR A 179 -5.01 0.10 11.06
C TYR A 179 -5.69 -1.21 11.46
N ARG A 180 -7.03 -1.27 11.47
CA ARG A 180 -7.77 -2.49 11.81
C ARG A 180 -7.69 -3.54 10.72
N PHE A 181 -7.77 -3.15 9.44
CA PHE A 181 -7.47 -4.07 8.33
C PHE A 181 -6.04 -4.61 8.41
N ALA A 182 -5.04 -3.75 8.67
CA ALA A 182 -3.66 -4.19 8.79
C ALA A 182 -3.40 -5.09 10.02
N TYR A 183 -4.05 -4.81 11.16
CA TYR A 183 -4.02 -5.69 12.34
C TYR A 183 -4.62 -7.07 12.03
N TYR A 184 -5.80 -7.09 11.40
CA TYR A 184 -6.51 -8.30 10.99
C TYR A 184 -5.66 -9.17 10.05
N LEU A 185 -5.08 -8.55 9.01
CA LEU A 185 -4.20 -9.23 8.05
C LEU A 185 -2.92 -9.75 8.72
N HIS A 186 -2.27 -8.95 9.57
CA HIS A 186 -1.06 -9.36 10.30
C HIS A 186 -1.32 -10.50 11.29
N TYR A 187 -2.46 -10.48 11.98
CA TYR A 187 -2.84 -11.55 12.91
C TYR A 187 -3.01 -12.88 12.15
N ASN A 188 -3.82 -12.87 11.08
CA ASN A 188 -4.13 -14.01 10.22
C ASN A 188 -3.05 -14.29 9.14
N LYS A 189 -1.81 -13.84 9.36
CA LYS A 189 -0.61 -14.12 8.54
C LYS A 189 -0.67 -13.75 7.06
N PHE A 190 -1.58 -12.85 6.67
CA PHE A 190 -1.53 -12.27 5.34
C PHE A 190 -0.32 -11.32 5.26
N ASN A 191 0.75 -11.78 4.61
CA ASN A 191 2.04 -11.11 4.61
C ASN A 191 2.21 -10.12 3.45
N VAL A 192 1.32 -10.14 2.44
CA VAL A 192 1.34 -9.21 1.30
C VAL A 192 -0.07 -8.78 0.90
N VAL A 193 -0.27 -7.48 0.61
CA VAL A 193 -1.47 -6.97 -0.06
C VAL A 193 -1.14 -6.67 -1.52
N ARG A 194 -2.00 -7.10 -2.45
CA ARG A 194 -2.01 -6.66 -3.84
C ARG A 194 -3.09 -5.59 -4.01
N PHE A 195 -2.70 -4.43 -4.54
CA PHE A 195 -3.61 -3.32 -4.81
C PHE A 195 -3.84 -3.19 -6.32
N PRO A 196 -5.02 -3.60 -6.84
CA PRO A 196 -5.49 -3.23 -8.17
C PRO A 196 -5.52 -1.71 -8.36
N LEU A 197 -4.88 -1.21 -9.42
CA LEU A 197 -4.78 0.21 -9.77
C LEU A 197 -5.31 0.47 -11.20
N SER A 198 -5.53 1.76 -11.49
CA SER A 198 -5.77 2.27 -12.84
C SER A 198 -4.50 2.94 -13.36
N ILE A 199 -3.98 2.48 -14.50
CA ILE A 199 -2.74 3.02 -15.12
C ILE A 199 -2.90 4.53 -15.38
N ASP A 200 -4.06 4.96 -15.88
CA ASP A 200 -4.36 6.36 -16.11
C ASP A 200 -4.37 7.19 -14.83
N ALA A 201 -5.00 6.66 -13.77
CA ALA A 201 -5.11 7.33 -12.48
C ALA A 201 -3.73 7.50 -11.80
N VAL A 202 -2.85 6.50 -11.95
CA VAL A 202 -1.44 6.54 -11.54
C VAL A 202 -0.64 7.56 -12.35
N MET A 203 -0.68 7.49 -13.69
CA MET A 203 0.07 8.36 -14.59
C MET A 203 -0.31 9.83 -14.42
N ARG A 204 -1.61 10.12 -14.38
CA ARG A 204 -2.15 11.48 -14.20
C ARG A 204 -2.19 11.89 -12.72
N ASN A 205 -1.83 10.97 -11.82
CA ASN A 205 -1.88 11.09 -10.36
C ASN A 205 -3.17 11.78 -9.92
N THR A 206 -4.34 11.25 -10.30
CA THR A 206 -5.64 11.95 -10.29
C THR A 206 -6.10 12.36 -8.89
N ASP A 207 -7.14 13.20 -8.80
CA ASP A 207 -7.83 13.42 -7.53
C ASP A 207 -8.59 12.15 -7.10
N ILE A 208 -8.75 11.95 -5.79
CA ILE A 208 -9.48 10.82 -5.18
C ILE A 208 -10.85 11.25 -4.64
N ASP A 209 -11.79 10.32 -4.50
CA ASP A 209 -13.03 10.57 -3.75
C ASP A 209 -12.80 10.44 -2.23
N GLY A 210 -12.17 11.47 -1.66
CA GLY A 210 -11.83 11.53 -0.23
C GLY A 210 -13.02 11.45 0.75
N ASN A 211 -14.26 11.44 0.26
CA ASN A 211 -15.44 11.15 1.10
C ASN A 211 -15.51 9.67 1.53
N LEU A 212 -14.78 8.79 0.84
CA LEU A 212 -14.68 7.35 1.17
C LEU A 212 -13.61 7.05 2.22
N ILE A 213 -12.96 8.07 2.80
CA ILE A 213 -11.96 7.94 3.87
C ILE A 213 -12.46 8.67 5.11
N ASN A 214 -12.76 7.94 6.19
CA ASN A 214 -13.05 8.59 7.46
C ASN A 214 -11.75 9.09 8.11
N THR A 215 -11.48 10.38 7.94
CA THR A 215 -10.30 11.06 8.48
C THR A 215 -10.28 11.17 10.01
N ASN A 216 -11.36 10.81 10.72
CA ASN A 216 -11.37 10.71 12.18
C ASN A 216 -10.73 9.41 12.68
N SER A 217 -10.76 8.33 11.90
CA SER A 217 -10.09 7.04 12.17
C SER A 217 -8.85 6.80 11.32
N ASN A 218 -8.67 7.56 10.25
CA ASN A 218 -7.55 7.49 9.33
C ASN A 218 -6.86 8.87 9.22
N ARG A 219 -6.36 9.42 10.34
CA ARG A 219 -5.81 10.79 10.42
C ARG A 219 -4.62 11.01 9.48
N ALA A 220 -3.74 10.02 9.30
CA ALA A 220 -2.63 10.10 8.36
C ALA A 220 -3.10 10.21 6.88
N LEU A 221 -4.19 9.53 6.53
CA LEU A 221 -4.78 9.58 5.19
C LEU A 221 -5.48 10.92 4.92
N ALA A 222 -5.76 11.74 5.94
CA ALA A 222 -6.41 13.05 5.79
C ALA A 222 -5.58 14.10 5.01
N THR A 223 -4.32 13.79 4.71
CA THR A 223 -3.45 14.60 3.83
C THR A 223 -3.52 14.18 2.36
N ALA A 224 -4.13 13.04 2.04
CA ALA A 224 -4.28 12.57 0.68
C ALA A 224 -5.44 13.28 -0.03
N SER A 225 -5.12 13.93 -1.15
CA SER A 225 -6.11 14.34 -2.16
C SER A 225 -5.81 13.81 -3.56
N ARG A 226 -4.64 13.18 -3.75
CA ARG A 226 -4.15 12.66 -5.02
C ARG A 226 -3.80 11.18 -4.93
N TYR A 227 -4.02 10.45 -6.02
CA TYR A 227 -3.97 8.99 -6.11
C TYR A 227 -2.68 8.38 -5.55
N ASN A 228 -1.51 8.83 -6.05
CA ASN A 228 -0.21 8.27 -5.65
C ASN A 228 0.16 8.69 -4.21
N THR A 229 -0.37 9.82 -3.72
CA THR A 229 -0.21 10.24 -2.32
C THR A 229 -1.02 9.35 -1.37
N LEU A 230 -2.24 8.94 -1.76
CA LEU A 230 -2.99 7.94 -1.00
C LEU A 230 -2.26 6.60 -1.02
N LEU A 231 -1.82 6.14 -2.20
CA LEU A 231 -1.13 4.86 -2.37
C LEU A 231 0.12 4.74 -1.50
N GLY A 232 0.99 5.75 -1.49
CA GLY A 232 2.16 5.78 -0.60
C GLY A 232 1.81 5.76 0.88
N LEU A 233 0.76 6.47 1.29
CA LEU A 233 0.29 6.44 2.69
C LEU A 233 -0.33 5.07 3.08
N LEU A 234 -1.02 4.39 2.17
CA LEU A 234 -1.51 3.01 2.38
C LEU A 234 -0.33 2.04 2.54
N VAL A 235 0.68 2.13 1.67
CA VAL A 235 1.93 1.36 1.74
C VAL A 235 2.64 1.59 3.08
N GLN A 236 2.82 2.85 3.50
CA GLN A 236 3.45 3.21 4.79
C GLN A 236 2.66 2.67 6.00
N GLY A 237 1.32 2.66 5.92
CA GLY A 237 0.43 2.11 6.94
C GLY A 237 0.59 0.58 7.08
N LEU A 238 0.57 -0.15 5.98
CA LEU A 238 0.87 -1.59 5.95
C LEU A 238 2.31 -1.88 6.40
N GLY A 239 3.25 -0.99 6.08
CA GLY A 239 4.64 -1.01 6.53
C GLY A 239 4.78 -0.92 8.05
N GLN A 240 3.81 -0.35 8.77
CA GLN A 240 3.80 -0.38 10.25
C GLN A 240 3.64 -1.80 10.80
N PHE A 241 3.01 -2.71 10.04
CA PHE A 241 2.85 -4.14 10.35
C PHE A 241 3.83 -5.05 9.60
N ASN A 242 4.79 -4.47 8.85
CA ASN A 242 5.70 -5.18 7.94
C ASN A 242 4.97 -6.02 6.86
N ILE A 243 3.72 -5.66 6.55
CA ILE A 243 2.96 -6.26 5.44
C ILE A 243 3.52 -5.71 4.13
N GLY A 244 3.88 -6.61 3.21
CA GLY A 244 4.37 -6.28 1.87
C GLY A 244 3.27 -5.75 0.96
N VAL A 245 3.67 -5.09 -0.12
CA VAL A 245 2.76 -4.61 -1.16
C VAL A 245 3.24 -5.04 -2.54
N VAL A 246 2.32 -5.56 -3.35
CA VAL A 246 2.45 -5.61 -4.81
C VAL A 246 1.47 -4.59 -5.38
N LEU A 247 1.97 -3.72 -6.25
CA LEU A 247 1.15 -2.79 -7.03
C LEU A 247 0.65 -3.55 -8.26
N ASP A 248 -0.60 -3.36 -8.68
CA ASP A 248 -1.16 -4.04 -9.85
C ASP A 248 -1.71 -3.02 -10.86
N PHE A 249 -1.21 -3.05 -12.09
CA PHE A 249 -1.83 -2.34 -13.22
C PHE A 249 -3.04 -3.10 -13.74
N HIS A 250 -4.14 -3.03 -12.99
CA HIS A 250 -5.36 -3.79 -13.24
C HIS A 250 -6.06 -3.34 -14.52
N VAL A 251 -6.46 -2.07 -14.57
CA VAL A 251 -7.19 -1.46 -15.70
C VAL A 251 -6.36 -0.37 -16.36
N LEU A 252 -6.53 -0.20 -17.67
CA LEU A 252 -5.91 0.92 -18.40
C LEU A 252 -6.43 2.26 -17.87
N SER A 253 -7.75 2.37 -17.71
CA SER A 253 -8.44 3.61 -17.38
C SER A 253 -9.83 3.31 -16.79
N THR A 254 -10.38 4.26 -16.03
CA THR A 254 -11.72 4.14 -15.44
C THR A 254 -12.82 4.75 -16.32
N SER A 255 -12.47 5.33 -17.47
CA SER A 255 -13.41 6.01 -18.37
C SER A 255 -13.60 5.33 -19.73
N ASP A 256 -12.79 4.32 -20.03
CA ASP A 256 -12.59 3.81 -21.38
C ASP A 256 -12.87 2.31 -21.45
N ASP A 257 -13.30 1.85 -22.62
CA ASP A 257 -13.60 0.44 -22.91
C ASP A 257 -12.31 -0.29 -23.33
N ASP A 258 -11.89 -1.28 -22.55
CA ASP A 258 -10.72 -2.16 -22.80
C ASP A 258 -11.17 -3.49 -23.43
N SER A 259 -12.08 -3.41 -24.41
CA SER A 259 -12.72 -4.57 -25.04
C SER A 259 -11.79 -5.43 -25.92
N SER A 260 -10.53 -5.04 -26.07
CA SER A 260 -9.45 -5.86 -26.66
C SER A 260 -8.71 -6.75 -25.66
N GLY A 261 -8.77 -6.46 -24.34
CA GLY A 261 -8.02 -7.21 -23.33
C GLY A 261 -6.50 -7.08 -23.46
N LEU A 262 -6.01 -5.91 -23.87
CA LEU A 262 -4.59 -5.64 -24.15
C LEU A 262 -3.96 -4.73 -23.08
N TRP A 263 -2.64 -4.63 -23.04
CA TRP A 263 -1.96 -3.65 -22.18
C TRP A 263 -2.03 -2.22 -22.74
N TYR A 264 -2.59 -2.03 -23.95
CA TYR A 264 -2.86 -0.73 -24.54
C TYR A 264 -4.28 -0.67 -25.11
N GLY A 265 -4.87 0.53 -25.09
CA GLY A 265 -6.25 0.77 -25.54
C GLY A 265 -6.32 2.02 -26.42
N SER A 266 -7.48 2.67 -26.45
CA SER A 266 -7.64 3.95 -27.17
C SER A 266 -6.91 5.11 -26.47
N SER A 267 -6.90 5.12 -25.14
CA SER A 267 -6.42 6.20 -24.27
C SER A 267 -5.03 6.01 -23.66
N ILE A 268 -4.61 4.75 -23.47
CA ILE A 268 -3.30 4.35 -22.91
C ILE A 268 -2.49 3.60 -23.96
N LYS A 269 -1.21 3.96 -24.11
CA LYS A 269 -0.20 3.28 -24.93
C LYS A 269 0.98 2.82 -24.06
N LEU A 270 1.85 1.96 -24.62
CA LEU A 270 3.05 1.46 -23.94
C LEU A 270 3.92 2.57 -23.30
N ALA A 271 4.03 3.74 -23.94
CA ALA A 271 4.74 4.91 -23.41
C ALA A 271 4.04 5.57 -22.20
N ASP A 272 2.71 5.51 -22.14
CA ASP A 272 1.90 6.02 -21.03
C ASP A 272 2.04 5.08 -19.81
N ILE A 273 2.07 3.76 -20.02
CA ILE A 273 2.37 2.76 -18.98
C ILE A 273 3.77 2.99 -18.42
N LYS A 274 4.79 3.19 -19.27
CA LYS A 274 6.15 3.56 -18.82
C LYS A 274 6.18 4.85 -18.00
N THR A 275 5.33 5.82 -18.36
CA THR A 275 5.16 7.05 -17.58
C THR A 275 4.50 6.77 -16.22
N ALA A 276 3.50 5.89 -16.17
CA ALA A 276 2.90 5.40 -14.92
C ALA A 276 3.95 4.70 -14.02
N ILE A 277 4.77 3.79 -14.58
CA ILE A 277 5.87 3.12 -13.86
C ILE A 277 6.80 4.16 -13.23
N THR A 278 7.32 5.09 -14.03
CA THR A 278 8.21 6.16 -13.53
C THR A 278 7.52 7.01 -12.46
N THR A 279 6.23 7.29 -12.60
CA THR A 279 5.48 8.08 -11.61
C THR A 279 5.30 7.33 -10.27
N LEU A 280 5.20 5.99 -10.29
CA LEU A 280 5.22 5.18 -9.06
C LEU A 280 6.62 5.14 -8.43
N THR A 281 7.66 4.89 -9.23
CA THR A 281 9.03 4.76 -8.71
C THR A 281 9.60 6.07 -8.19
N ASP A 282 9.31 7.20 -8.85
CA ASP A 282 9.71 8.54 -8.39
C ASP A 282 9.01 8.94 -7.07
N ALA A 283 7.87 8.32 -6.76
CA ALA A 283 7.08 8.57 -5.55
C ALA A 283 7.34 7.57 -4.41
N MET A 284 7.79 6.34 -4.71
CA MET A 284 7.82 5.23 -3.75
C MET A 284 9.01 4.24 -3.88
N CYS A 285 10.01 4.47 -4.73
CA CYS A 285 11.24 3.67 -4.74
C CYS A 285 12.22 4.14 -3.64
N ASP A 286 11.80 4.05 -2.37
CA ASP A 286 12.53 4.60 -1.22
C ASP A 286 12.37 3.78 0.08
N SER A 287 13.03 4.21 1.16
CA SER A 287 13.03 3.56 2.48
C SER A 287 11.72 3.70 3.26
N THR A 288 10.95 4.76 3.05
CA THR A 288 9.62 4.92 3.70
C THR A 288 8.59 3.95 3.11
N HIS A 289 8.83 3.50 1.87
CA HIS A 289 8.05 2.50 1.14
C HIS A 289 8.83 1.17 0.97
N PHE A 290 9.65 0.80 1.97
CA PHE A 290 10.51 -0.40 1.97
C PHE A 290 9.77 -1.71 1.66
N ASN A 291 8.48 -1.76 1.97
CA ASN A 291 7.62 -2.94 1.88
C ASN A 291 6.97 -3.15 0.49
N ILE A 292 7.21 -2.29 -0.51
CA ILE A 292 6.83 -2.61 -1.89
C ILE A 292 7.79 -3.68 -2.44
N ILE A 293 7.24 -4.84 -2.79
CA ILE A 293 7.94 -5.98 -3.38
C ILE A 293 8.12 -5.78 -4.88
N GLY A 294 7.10 -5.26 -5.56
CA GLY A 294 7.09 -5.14 -7.01
C GLY A 294 5.80 -4.61 -7.62
N LEU A 295 5.77 -4.66 -8.95
CA LEU A 295 4.66 -4.23 -9.80
C LEU A 295 4.24 -5.38 -10.73
N ASP A 296 2.95 -5.68 -10.74
CA ASP A 296 2.28 -6.50 -11.76
C ASP A 296 1.99 -5.64 -12.98
N LEU A 297 2.56 -6.02 -14.13
CA LEU A 297 2.73 -5.11 -15.26
C LEU A 297 1.44 -4.84 -16.04
N LYS A 298 0.49 -5.78 -16.05
CA LYS A 298 -0.90 -5.66 -16.51
C LYS A 298 -1.70 -6.89 -16.06
N ASP A 299 -2.86 -6.69 -15.43
CA ASP A 299 -3.76 -7.80 -15.09
C ASP A 299 -4.57 -8.31 -16.29
N GLY A 300 -4.91 -9.59 -16.32
CA GLY A 300 -6.09 -10.10 -17.03
C GLY A 300 -6.08 -9.92 -18.55
N LEU A 301 -4.94 -10.10 -19.21
CA LEU A 301 -4.85 -10.03 -20.67
C LEU A 301 -5.67 -11.15 -21.34
N SER A 302 -6.47 -10.79 -22.33
CA SER A 302 -7.47 -11.67 -22.97
C SER A 302 -7.42 -11.60 -24.50
N THR A 303 -8.30 -12.38 -25.16
CA THR A 303 -8.74 -12.27 -26.57
C THR A 303 -7.68 -11.92 -27.63
N ASP A 304 -7.29 -10.64 -27.74
CA ASP A 304 -6.38 -10.14 -28.78
C ASP A 304 -4.89 -10.28 -28.38
N ALA A 305 -4.58 -10.58 -27.11
CA ALA A 305 -3.21 -10.69 -26.60
C ALA A 305 -2.55 -12.03 -26.99
N THR A 306 -1.35 -11.96 -27.56
CA THR A 306 -0.55 -13.15 -27.97
C THR A 306 0.76 -13.26 -27.18
N TRP A 307 1.46 -14.39 -27.33
CA TRP A 307 2.74 -14.63 -26.64
C TRP A 307 3.78 -15.25 -27.58
N GLY A 308 4.89 -14.53 -27.79
CA GLY A 308 6.09 -15.04 -28.44
C GLY A 308 6.06 -15.10 -29.97
N ASP A 309 5.13 -14.40 -30.63
CA ASP A 309 5.02 -14.33 -32.09
C ASP A 309 5.72 -13.11 -32.72
N GLY A 310 6.15 -12.13 -31.91
CA GLY A 310 6.79 -10.89 -32.34
C GLY A 310 5.88 -9.85 -32.99
N SER A 311 4.56 -9.96 -32.80
CA SER A 311 3.55 -9.00 -33.27
C SER A 311 3.40 -7.77 -32.37
N ASP A 312 2.62 -6.77 -32.81
CA ASP A 312 2.23 -5.62 -31.98
C ASP A 312 1.37 -6.04 -30.76
N THR A 313 0.79 -7.25 -30.78
CA THR A 313 -0.02 -7.87 -29.71
C THR A 313 0.75 -8.90 -28.86
N ASP A 314 2.06 -9.07 -29.08
CA ASP A 314 2.91 -9.97 -28.29
C ASP A 314 3.19 -9.40 -26.89
N TRP A 315 2.52 -9.94 -25.87
CA TRP A 315 2.72 -9.56 -24.48
C TRP A 315 4.14 -9.87 -23.99
N SER A 316 4.80 -10.92 -24.49
CA SER A 316 6.14 -11.29 -24.02
C SER A 316 7.18 -10.21 -24.36
N VAL A 317 7.01 -9.53 -25.50
CA VAL A 317 7.83 -8.38 -25.91
C VAL A 317 7.54 -7.17 -25.03
N ALA A 318 6.28 -6.83 -24.82
CA ALA A 318 5.88 -5.67 -24.03
C ALA A 318 6.19 -5.81 -22.53
N ALA A 319 5.97 -6.99 -21.94
CA ALA A 319 6.34 -7.30 -20.56
C ALA A 319 7.86 -7.22 -20.35
N THR A 320 8.65 -7.69 -21.31
CA THR A 320 10.12 -7.54 -21.29
C THR A 320 10.52 -6.05 -21.33
N GLU A 321 9.90 -5.26 -22.23
CA GLU A 321 10.20 -3.83 -22.36
C GLU A 321 9.75 -3.00 -21.13
N LEU A 322 8.63 -3.37 -20.50
CA LEU A 322 8.12 -2.74 -19.27
C LEU A 322 8.92 -3.16 -18.04
N GLY A 323 9.29 -4.44 -17.92
CA GLY A 323 10.15 -4.95 -16.84
C GLY A 323 11.53 -4.30 -16.84
N ASN A 324 12.17 -4.14 -18.01
CA ASN A 324 13.45 -3.43 -18.12
C ASN A 324 13.32 -1.93 -17.79
N HIS A 325 12.20 -1.28 -18.16
CA HIS A 325 11.93 0.10 -17.77
C HIS A 325 11.73 0.25 -16.25
N LEU A 326 10.96 -0.67 -15.64
CA LEU A 326 10.76 -0.75 -14.19
C LEU A 326 12.09 -0.90 -13.45
N LEU A 327 12.93 -1.85 -13.84
CA LEU A 327 14.20 -2.13 -13.16
C LEU A 327 15.26 -1.03 -13.38
N THR A 328 15.17 -0.29 -14.49
CA THR A 328 15.96 0.93 -14.70
C THR A 328 15.59 2.04 -13.70
N ALA A 329 14.30 2.14 -13.34
CA ALA A 329 13.81 3.17 -12.42
C ALA A 329 13.85 2.74 -10.94
N CYS A 330 13.61 1.46 -10.64
CA CYS A 330 13.67 0.87 -9.30
C CYS A 330 14.26 -0.56 -9.33
N PRO A 331 15.59 -0.72 -9.32
CA PRO A 331 16.25 -2.03 -9.47
C PRO A 331 16.03 -2.99 -8.29
N LYS A 332 15.42 -2.53 -7.18
CA LYS A 332 15.13 -3.35 -6.00
C LYS A 332 13.84 -4.17 -6.14
N TRP A 333 12.87 -3.69 -6.91
CA TRP A 333 11.56 -4.34 -7.09
C TRP A 333 11.62 -5.59 -7.99
N LEU A 334 10.53 -6.35 -8.00
CA LEU A 334 10.24 -7.43 -8.96
C LEU A 334 9.21 -6.97 -10.01
N ALA A 335 9.32 -7.53 -11.21
CA ALA A 335 8.28 -7.47 -12.24
C ALA A 335 7.42 -8.74 -12.14
N PHE A 336 6.15 -8.59 -11.76
CA PHE A 336 5.16 -9.65 -11.84
C PHE A 336 4.56 -9.64 -13.26
N VAL A 337 4.48 -10.81 -13.89
CA VAL A 337 4.07 -10.97 -15.30
C VAL A 337 3.02 -12.06 -15.40
N GLN A 338 1.80 -11.65 -15.70
CA GLN A 338 0.69 -12.55 -16.02
C GLN A 338 0.84 -13.16 -17.41
N GLY A 339 0.09 -14.22 -17.68
CA GLY A 339 -0.06 -14.81 -19.01
C GLY A 339 -1.00 -14.01 -19.93
N VAL A 340 -1.57 -14.72 -20.90
CA VAL A 340 -2.70 -14.26 -21.72
C VAL A 340 -3.92 -15.20 -21.50
N GLU A 341 -5.01 -15.05 -22.25
CA GLU A 341 -6.11 -16.05 -22.25
C GLU A 341 -5.79 -17.24 -23.18
N GLY A 342 -5.10 -16.97 -24.28
CA GLY A 342 -4.72 -17.94 -25.30
C GLY A 342 -5.86 -18.34 -26.23
N GLU A 343 -5.54 -19.10 -27.29
CA GLU A 343 -6.57 -19.71 -28.13
C GLU A 343 -7.25 -20.90 -27.42
N SER A 344 -8.52 -21.13 -27.76
CA SER A 344 -9.24 -22.34 -27.39
C SER A 344 -8.53 -23.62 -27.85
N HIS A 345 -8.02 -24.39 -26.91
CA HIS A 345 -7.20 -25.59 -27.13
C HIS A 345 -7.98 -26.88 -26.77
N LYS A 346 -7.27 -28.03 -26.76
CA LYS A 346 -7.82 -29.33 -26.38
C LYS A 346 -6.93 -30.08 -25.41
N ASP A 347 -7.39 -30.15 -24.17
CA ASP A 347 -6.77 -30.92 -23.10
C ASP A 347 -7.20 -32.39 -23.14
N THR A 348 -6.53 -33.24 -22.37
CA THR A 348 -6.90 -34.65 -22.17
C THR A 348 -6.94 -34.99 -20.68
N TYR A 349 -8.14 -35.15 -20.13
CA TYR A 349 -8.38 -35.52 -18.74
C TYR A 349 -8.86 -36.97 -18.70
N GLY A 350 -7.97 -37.89 -18.30
CA GLY A 350 -8.20 -39.33 -18.37
C GLY A 350 -8.41 -39.82 -19.81
N SER A 351 -9.64 -40.27 -20.13
CA SER A 351 -10.06 -40.65 -21.48
C SER A 351 -10.88 -39.57 -22.21
N ARG A 352 -11.23 -38.47 -21.54
CA ARG A 352 -11.99 -37.35 -22.10
C ARG A 352 -11.02 -36.36 -22.76
N SER A 353 -11.30 -35.94 -23.99
CA SER A 353 -10.65 -34.77 -24.59
C SER A 353 -11.63 -33.61 -24.59
N LEU A 354 -11.30 -32.56 -23.84
CA LEU A 354 -12.18 -31.43 -23.60
C LEU A 354 -11.68 -30.21 -24.37
N LYS A 355 -12.61 -29.42 -24.94
CA LYS A 355 -12.28 -28.08 -25.43
C LYS A 355 -12.13 -27.18 -24.20
N ASN A 356 -11.04 -26.42 -24.12
CA ASN A 356 -10.77 -25.52 -23.01
C ASN A 356 -10.29 -24.16 -23.54
N THR A 357 -10.41 -23.13 -22.70
CA THR A 357 -9.75 -21.82 -22.81
C THR A 357 -9.34 -21.47 -21.39
N PHE A 358 -8.13 -20.92 -21.18
CA PHE A 358 -7.72 -20.51 -19.83
C PHE A 358 -8.45 -19.24 -19.41
N LEU A 359 -8.27 -18.84 -18.16
CA LEU A 359 -8.71 -17.51 -17.72
C LEU A 359 -7.78 -16.45 -18.36
N PRO A 360 -8.27 -15.21 -18.60
CA PRO A 360 -7.40 -14.08 -18.89
C PRO A 360 -6.21 -14.00 -17.91
N GLY A 361 -5.05 -13.60 -18.41
CA GLY A 361 -3.82 -13.54 -17.61
C GLY A 361 -3.23 -14.89 -17.18
N SER A 362 -3.70 -16.06 -17.66
CA SER A 362 -3.32 -17.36 -17.09
C SER A 362 -2.57 -18.34 -18.01
N ASP A 363 -2.62 -18.16 -19.32
CA ASP A 363 -1.81 -18.90 -20.29
C ASP A 363 -0.36 -18.39 -20.29
N LEU A 364 0.53 -19.21 -19.72
CA LEU A 364 1.98 -19.06 -19.73
C LEU A 364 2.64 -20.24 -20.48
N SER A 365 1.90 -21.01 -21.28
CA SER A 365 2.45 -22.13 -22.05
C SER A 365 3.55 -21.67 -23.03
N GLY A 366 3.40 -20.46 -23.59
CA GLY A 366 4.38 -19.79 -24.46
C GLY A 366 5.72 -19.45 -23.79
N VAL A 367 5.82 -19.49 -22.45
CA VAL A 367 7.09 -19.35 -21.72
C VAL A 367 8.09 -20.46 -22.09
N SER A 368 7.60 -21.64 -22.51
CA SER A 368 8.45 -22.76 -22.94
C SER A 368 9.29 -22.48 -24.19
N SER A 369 8.83 -21.57 -25.07
CA SER A 369 9.56 -21.11 -26.25
C SER A 369 10.14 -19.70 -26.09
N THR A 370 9.42 -18.83 -25.38
CA THR A 370 9.74 -17.40 -25.26
C THR A 370 9.61 -16.96 -23.79
N PRO A 371 10.58 -17.30 -22.93
CA PRO A 371 10.59 -16.89 -21.53
C PRO A 371 10.99 -15.41 -21.38
N ILE A 372 10.32 -14.69 -20.47
CA ILE A 372 10.65 -13.29 -20.14
C ILE A 372 12.08 -13.23 -19.61
N THR A 373 12.94 -12.47 -20.30
CA THR A 373 14.36 -12.32 -19.96
C THR A 373 14.68 -10.84 -19.84
N LEU A 374 14.88 -10.37 -18.61
CA LEU A 374 15.15 -8.97 -18.29
C LEU A 374 16.66 -8.69 -18.21
N ASP A 375 17.05 -7.41 -18.34
CA ASP A 375 18.44 -6.94 -18.28
C ASP A 375 19.10 -7.13 -16.89
N THR A 376 18.32 -7.54 -15.89
CA THR A 376 18.79 -7.88 -14.53
C THR A 376 18.22 -9.24 -14.12
N ASP A 377 19.10 -10.20 -13.84
CA ASP A 377 18.74 -11.57 -13.49
C ASP A 377 17.88 -11.66 -12.22
N ASN A 378 17.03 -12.70 -12.15
CA ASN A 378 16.22 -13.04 -10.96
C ASN A 378 15.16 -11.97 -10.61
N LYS A 379 14.57 -11.29 -11.60
CA LYS A 379 13.61 -10.19 -11.39
C LYS A 379 12.19 -10.43 -11.90
N VAL A 380 11.92 -11.55 -12.56
CA VAL A 380 10.58 -11.94 -13.05
C VAL A 380 9.88 -12.81 -12.01
N VAL A 381 8.61 -12.54 -11.73
CA VAL A 381 7.68 -13.48 -11.08
C VAL A 381 6.56 -13.78 -12.07
N TYR A 382 6.30 -15.04 -12.36
CA TYR A 382 5.16 -15.42 -13.19
C TYR A 382 3.88 -15.44 -12.36
N ALA A 383 2.83 -14.81 -12.87
CA ALA A 383 1.70 -14.37 -12.07
C ALA A 383 0.32 -14.69 -12.69
N PRO A 384 -0.04 -15.97 -12.88
CA PRO A 384 -1.33 -16.36 -13.46
C PRO A 384 -2.51 -16.22 -12.47
N HIS A 385 -3.74 -16.13 -12.97
CA HIS A 385 -4.94 -16.34 -12.15
C HIS A 385 -5.21 -17.85 -12.00
N TYR A 386 -5.94 -18.23 -10.95
CA TYR A 386 -6.55 -19.56 -10.86
C TYR A 386 -7.83 -19.55 -10.00
N TYR A 387 -8.99 -19.73 -10.62
CA TYR A 387 -10.27 -19.81 -9.91
C TYR A 387 -10.88 -21.21 -9.93
N SER A 388 -11.69 -21.46 -8.91
CA SER A 388 -12.56 -22.63 -8.76
C SER A 388 -13.71 -22.70 -9.77
N SER A 389 -14.48 -23.79 -9.71
CA SER A 389 -15.74 -23.96 -10.42
C SER A 389 -16.78 -22.85 -10.17
N SER A 390 -16.66 -22.08 -9.08
CA SER A 390 -17.59 -20.98 -8.79
C SER A 390 -17.31 -19.69 -9.58
N TYR A 391 -16.18 -19.60 -10.28
CA TYR A 391 -15.98 -18.59 -11.31
C TYR A 391 -16.55 -19.04 -12.65
N LEU A 392 -16.31 -20.30 -13.04
CA LEU A 392 -16.91 -20.96 -14.21
C LEU A 392 -16.82 -22.49 -14.02
N PRO A 393 -17.92 -23.26 -14.20
CA PRO A 393 -17.94 -24.72 -13.95
C PRO A 393 -17.29 -25.52 -15.09
N GLN A 394 -15.98 -25.34 -15.28
CA GLN A 394 -15.24 -25.98 -16.37
C GLN A 394 -15.24 -27.52 -16.25
N LEU A 395 -15.49 -28.20 -17.38
CA LEU A 395 -15.78 -29.65 -17.48
C LEU A 395 -14.72 -30.62 -16.91
N PHE A 396 -13.51 -30.16 -16.57
CA PHE A 396 -12.47 -30.98 -15.95
C PHE A 396 -12.53 -30.99 -14.41
N PHE A 397 -13.32 -30.11 -13.79
CA PHE A 397 -13.63 -30.19 -12.36
C PHE A 397 -14.69 -31.29 -12.03
N PHE A 398 -15.35 -31.84 -13.06
CA PHE A 398 -16.45 -32.80 -12.93
C PHE A 398 -16.19 -34.06 -13.78
N GLU A 399 -16.58 -35.24 -13.28
CA GLU A 399 -16.42 -36.56 -13.92
C GLU A 399 -17.24 -36.66 -15.20
N ASP A 400 -18.48 -36.19 -15.15
CA ASP A 400 -19.41 -36.10 -16.27
C ASP A 400 -20.33 -34.87 -16.09
N GLY A 401 -21.11 -34.53 -17.12
CA GLY A 401 -22.10 -33.44 -17.11
C GLY A 401 -22.41 -32.90 -18.51
N THR A 402 -23.58 -32.25 -18.65
CA THR A 402 -24.10 -31.71 -19.92
C THR A 402 -24.05 -30.19 -19.92
N THR A 403 -23.24 -29.59 -20.80
CA THR A 403 -23.13 -28.12 -20.89
C THR A 403 -24.37 -27.48 -21.52
N ASP A 404 -24.98 -26.50 -20.84
CA ASP A 404 -25.93 -25.55 -21.42
C ASP A 404 -25.40 -24.11 -21.27
N GLY A 405 -24.86 -23.57 -22.37
CA GLY A 405 -24.17 -22.28 -22.36
C GLY A 405 -22.90 -22.31 -21.50
N GLU A 406 -22.96 -21.65 -20.34
CA GLU A 406 -21.90 -21.60 -19.33
C GLU A 406 -22.21 -22.48 -18.10
N LEU A 407 -23.42 -23.06 -18.02
CA LEU A 407 -23.85 -23.99 -16.97
C LEU A 407 -23.55 -25.45 -17.35
N LEU A 408 -23.65 -26.33 -16.36
CA LEU A 408 -23.40 -27.76 -16.47
C LEU A 408 -24.49 -28.57 -15.73
N ASP A 409 -25.51 -29.01 -16.48
CA ASP A 409 -26.58 -29.89 -16.01
C ASP A 409 -26.08 -31.32 -15.77
N ASP A 410 -26.81 -32.10 -14.96
CA ASP A 410 -26.57 -33.54 -14.70
C ASP A 410 -25.10 -33.86 -14.30
N TYR A 411 -24.42 -32.92 -13.62
CA TYR A 411 -22.99 -33.03 -13.31
C TYR A 411 -22.69 -34.12 -12.27
N VAL A 412 -21.50 -34.70 -12.38
CA VAL A 412 -20.98 -35.70 -11.42
C VAL A 412 -19.66 -35.19 -10.84
N GLU A 413 -19.63 -34.91 -9.53
CA GLU A 413 -18.40 -34.46 -8.87
C GLU A 413 -17.37 -35.58 -8.72
N TYR A 414 -16.09 -35.29 -8.96
CA TYR A 414 -14.99 -36.25 -8.76
C TYR A 414 -14.80 -36.68 -7.29
N GLY A 415 -14.05 -37.77 -7.07
CA GLY A 415 -13.38 -38.05 -5.80
C GLY A 415 -12.11 -37.20 -5.63
N ASP A 416 -11.64 -37.02 -4.39
CA ASP A 416 -10.55 -36.07 -4.07
C ASP A 416 -9.26 -36.33 -4.86
N ALA A 417 -8.89 -37.60 -5.06
CA ALA A 417 -7.69 -37.98 -5.80
C ALA A 417 -7.75 -37.59 -7.29
N ASP A 418 -8.93 -37.70 -7.90
CA ASP A 418 -9.14 -37.41 -9.32
C ASP A 418 -9.32 -35.90 -9.56
N LEU A 419 -9.98 -35.20 -8.63
CA LEU A 419 -10.09 -33.73 -8.63
C LEU A 419 -8.70 -33.09 -8.52
N LEU A 420 -7.91 -33.48 -7.51
CA LEU A 420 -6.53 -33.02 -7.32
C LEU A 420 -5.63 -33.33 -8.53
N ALA A 421 -5.84 -34.48 -9.18
CA ALA A 421 -5.11 -34.82 -10.40
C ALA A 421 -5.47 -33.90 -11.57
N ASN A 422 -6.76 -33.57 -11.76
CA ASN A 422 -7.20 -32.67 -12.81
C ASN A 422 -6.82 -31.20 -12.54
N VAL A 423 -6.90 -30.73 -11.28
CA VAL A 423 -6.41 -29.40 -10.87
C VAL A 423 -4.93 -29.26 -11.22
N LYS A 424 -4.09 -30.21 -10.80
CA LYS A 424 -2.65 -30.23 -11.14
C LYS A 424 -2.39 -30.28 -12.65
N LEU A 425 -3.13 -31.09 -13.38
CA LEU A 425 -2.96 -31.25 -14.82
C LEU A 425 -3.36 -29.96 -15.57
N ASN A 426 -4.44 -29.31 -15.16
CA ASN A 426 -4.89 -28.03 -15.69
C ASN A 426 -3.89 -26.89 -15.39
N MET A 427 -3.40 -26.78 -14.14
CA MET A 427 -2.31 -25.86 -13.79
C MET A 427 -1.05 -26.09 -14.65
N ASN A 428 -0.71 -27.36 -14.92
CA ASN A 428 0.41 -27.72 -15.77
C ASN A 428 0.19 -27.36 -17.25
N TYR A 429 -1.03 -27.48 -17.77
CA TYR A 429 -1.36 -27.00 -19.13
C TYR A 429 -1.31 -25.47 -19.22
N SER A 430 -1.87 -24.76 -18.23
CA SER A 430 -1.95 -23.29 -18.22
C SER A 430 -0.57 -22.64 -18.02
N PHE A 431 0.20 -23.09 -17.02
CA PHE A 431 1.45 -22.43 -16.62
C PHE A 431 2.57 -23.38 -16.17
N GLY A 432 2.51 -24.67 -16.53
CA GLY A 432 3.56 -25.64 -16.23
C GLY A 432 4.95 -25.19 -16.72
N ALA A 433 5.01 -24.57 -17.89
CA ALA A 433 6.23 -24.03 -18.49
C ALA A 433 6.89 -22.88 -17.67
N ALA A 434 6.15 -22.22 -16.77
CA ALA A 434 6.71 -21.16 -15.94
C ALA A 434 7.65 -21.72 -14.85
N PHE A 435 7.37 -22.92 -14.30
CA PHE A 435 8.20 -23.55 -13.28
C PHE A 435 9.59 -23.95 -13.84
N ASP A 436 9.67 -24.38 -15.10
CA ASP A 436 10.93 -24.73 -15.78
C ASP A 436 11.91 -23.55 -15.91
N THR A 437 11.47 -22.31 -15.71
CA THR A 437 12.31 -21.10 -15.78
C THR A 437 13.19 -20.85 -14.56
N ASN A 438 13.00 -21.63 -13.47
CA ASN A 438 13.59 -21.39 -12.15
C ASN A 438 13.13 -20.07 -11.47
N MET A 439 12.23 -19.28 -12.08
CA MET A 439 11.59 -18.12 -11.44
C MET A 439 10.42 -18.56 -10.54
N ALA A 440 10.03 -17.72 -9.59
CA ALA A 440 8.84 -17.96 -8.78
C ALA A 440 7.56 -17.85 -9.61
N VAL A 441 6.58 -18.72 -9.30
CA VAL A 441 5.20 -18.64 -9.78
C VAL A 441 4.29 -18.34 -8.59
N VAL A 442 3.58 -17.22 -8.62
CA VAL A 442 2.69 -16.75 -7.53
C VAL A 442 1.34 -16.44 -8.14
N LEU A 443 0.25 -17.04 -7.65
CA LEU A 443 -1.07 -16.73 -8.20
C LEU A 443 -1.44 -15.27 -7.90
N SER A 444 -1.47 -14.39 -8.91
CA SER A 444 -1.85 -12.96 -8.77
C SER A 444 -3.29 -12.80 -8.30
N SER A 445 -4.13 -13.78 -8.60
CA SER A 445 -5.47 -13.93 -8.05
C SER A 445 -5.87 -15.40 -7.96
N PHE A 446 -6.40 -15.84 -6.82
CA PHE A 446 -7.05 -17.14 -6.69
C PHE A 446 -8.25 -17.11 -5.73
N GLY A 447 -9.22 -18.00 -5.94
CA GLY A 447 -10.37 -18.12 -5.05
C GLY A 447 -11.58 -18.89 -5.58
N GLY A 448 -12.66 -18.81 -4.80
CA GLY A 448 -13.95 -19.45 -5.05
C GLY A 448 -14.95 -19.20 -3.94
N LEU A 449 -16.15 -19.75 -4.09
CA LEU A 449 -17.04 -19.94 -2.94
C LEU A 449 -16.49 -21.09 -2.08
N VAL A 450 -16.55 -20.92 -0.76
CA VAL A 450 -16.04 -21.91 0.20
C VAL A 450 -16.97 -22.06 1.40
N GLY A 451 -17.03 -23.28 1.94
CA GLY A 451 -17.89 -23.60 3.08
C GLY A 451 -19.36 -23.69 2.69
N ASP A 452 -20.26 -23.19 3.52
CA ASP A 452 -21.72 -23.31 3.31
C ASP A 452 -22.24 -22.51 2.09
N ALA A 453 -21.39 -21.69 1.45
CA ALA A 453 -21.71 -20.91 0.24
C ALA A 453 -21.43 -21.67 -1.08
N ASP A 454 -20.75 -22.81 -1.01
CA ASP A 454 -20.52 -23.74 -2.12
C ASP A 454 -21.65 -24.78 -2.11
N LEU A 455 -22.60 -24.68 -3.05
CA LEU A 455 -23.85 -25.45 -3.02
C LEU A 455 -23.76 -26.82 -3.69
N THR A 456 -22.55 -27.29 -4.00
CA THR A 456 -22.31 -28.63 -4.56
C THR A 456 -22.32 -29.71 -3.47
N ASP A 457 -22.81 -30.91 -3.79
CA ASP A 457 -23.05 -32.01 -2.84
C ASP A 457 -21.77 -32.46 -2.08
N LYS A 458 -20.57 -32.25 -2.64
CA LYS A 458 -19.27 -32.50 -1.99
C LYS A 458 -18.46 -31.24 -1.71
N VAL A 459 -19.02 -30.03 -1.87
CA VAL A 459 -18.29 -28.74 -1.81
C VAL A 459 -17.02 -28.72 -2.70
N THR A 460 -17.23 -28.96 -4.00
CA THR A 460 -16.17 -29.03 -5.02
C THR A 460 -15.41 -27.73 -5.22
N SER A 461 -16.03 -26.55 -5.13
CA SER A 461 -15.27 -25.27 -5.18
C SER A 461 -14.30 -25.17 -4.00
N THR A 462 -14.78 -25.50 -2.81
CA THR A 462 -13.99 -25.57 -1.56
C THR A 462 -12.84 -26.57 -1.67
N ARG A 463 -13.05 -27.70 -2.37
CA ARG A 463 -12.03 -28.72 -2.61
C ARG A 463 -10.98 -28.25 -3.62
N ILE A 464 -11.37 -27.60 -4.72
CA ILE A 464 -10.44 -27.00 -5.69
C ILE A 464 -9.53 -25.97 -5.00
N VAL A 465 -10.08 -25.08 -4.16
CA VAL A 465 -9.26 -24.10 -3.41
C VAL A 465 -8.25 -24.80 -2.49
N LYS A 466 -8.62 -25.90 -1.84
CA LYS A 466 -7.71 -26.71 -1.00
C LYS A 466 -6.64 -27.43 -1.84
N ASP A 467 -7.00 -27.97 -2.99
CA ASP A 467 -6.08 -28.62 -3.93
C ASP A 467 -5.05 -27.63 -4.50
N VAL A 468 -5.46 -26.38 -4.76
CA VAL A 468 -4.58 -25.27 -5.17
C VAL A 468 -3.62 -24.88 -4.05
N ILE A 469 -4.10 -24.70 -2.82
CA ILE A 469 -3.26 -24.42 -1.64
C ILE A 469 -2.21 -25.54 -1.46
N ALA A 470 -2.61 -26.80 -1.65
CA ALA A 470 -1.71 -27.95 -1.57
C ALA A 470 -0.58 -27.96 -2.61
N GLN A 471 -0.58 -27.06 -3.62
CA GLN A 471 0.54 -26.90 -4.57
C GLN A 471 1.58 -25.86 -4.12
N MET A 472 1.35 -25.13 -3.03
CA MET A 472 2.25 -24.06 -2.56
C MET A 472 3.43 -24.60 -1.70
N GLY A 473 3.29 -25.82 -1.17
CA GLY A 473 4.17 -26.39 -0.15
C GLY A 473 5.16 -27.46 -0.62
N GLY A 474 5.42 -27.54 -1.93
CA GLY A 474 6.29 -28.59 -2.45
C GLY A 474 7.75 -28.40 -2.04
N SER A 475 8.35 -29.46 -1.49
CA SER A 475 9.79 -29.76 -1.60
C SER A 475 10.09 -30.71 -2.78
N SER A 476 9.12 -30.84 -3.69
CA SER A 476 9.14 -31.66 -4.91
C SER A 476 8.42 -30.89 -6.01
N GLU A 477 9.06 -30.73 -7.15
CA GLU A 477 8.59 -29.89 -8.27
C GLU A 477 7.31 -30.42 -8.95
N PRO A 478 6.50 -29.54 -9.56
CA PRO A 478 6.53 -28.08 -9.44
C PRO A 478 5.77 -27.57 -8.20
N PHE A 479 6.11 -26.38 -7.70
CA PHE A 479 5.41 -25.73 -6.59
C PHE A 479 5.16 -24.23 -6.82
N LEU A 480 4.06 -23.71 -6.28
CA LEU A 480 3.77 -22.28 -6.21
C LEU A 480 4.55 -21.63 -5.05
N ALA A 481 4.96 -20.38 -5.22
CA ALA A 481 5.47 -19.51 -4.15
C ALA A 481 4.36 -18.78 -3.37
N GLY A 482 3.14 -19.35 -3.38
CA GLY A 482 1.94 -18.77 -2.77
C GLY A 482 1.00 -18.11 -3.78
N GLY A 483 0.18 -17.17 -3.31
CA GLY A 483 -0.79 -16.45 -4.12
C GLY A 483 -1.62 -15.43 -3.32
N PHE A 484 -2.40 -14.63 -4.03
CA PHE A 484 -3.28 -13.60 -3.46
C PHE A 484 -4.75 -14.01 -3.51
N TRP A 485 -5.39 -14.14 -2.35
CA TRP A 485 -6.83 -14.42 -2.27
C TRP A 485 -7.66 -13.28 -2.88
N TRP A 486 -8.65 -13.64 -3.70
CA TRP A 486 -9.65 -12.75 -4.26
C TRP A 486 -10.94 -12.81 -3.43
N THR A 487 -11.27 -11.84 -2.57
CA THR A 487 -10.55 -10.61 -2.18
C THR A 487 -10.67 -10.37 -0.69
N LEU A 488 -10.01 -9.32 -0.17
CA LEU A 488 -10.38 -8.74 1.11
C LEU A 488 -11.87 -8.35 1.11
N ASN A 489 -12.28 -7.61 0.09
CA ASN A 489 -13.60 -7.00 -0.02
C ASN A 489 -14.75 -8.03 -0.01
N PRO A 490 -15.90 -7.72 0.64
CA PRO A 490 -17.11 -8.53 0.59
C PRO A 490 -17.89 -8.39 -0.73
N ASP A 491 -17.65 -7.33 -1.50
CA ASP A 491 -18.27 -7.08 -2.81
C ASP A 491 -17.67 -7.92 -3.95
N THR A 492 -17.14 -9.09 -3.63
CA THR A 492 -16.68 -10.10 -4.60
C THR A 492 -17.78 -11.12 -4.82
N THR A 493 -18.33 -11.08 -6.03
CA THR A 493 -19.42 -11.94 -6.48
C THR A 493 -18.84 -13.10 -7.31
N TRP A 494 -19.19 -14.32 -6.92
CA TRP A 494 -18.91 -15.55 -7.65
C TRP A 494 -20.15 -15.94 -8.46
N PRO A 495 -20.08 -16.05 -9.80
CA PRO A 495 -21.27 -16.28 -10.62
C PRO A 495 -22.00 -17.60 -10.34
N TYR A 496 -21.29 -18.65 -9.92
CA TYR A 496 -21.83 -20.01 -9.85
C TYR A 496 -21.73 -20.62 -8.44
N PRO A 497 -22.76 -20.52 -7.58
CA PRO A 497 -22.83 -21.31 -6.34
C PRO A 497 -22.91 -22.83 -6.56
N ALA A 498 -23.43 -23.26 -7.71
CA ALA A 498 -23.34 -24.64 -8.19
C ALA A 498 -23.20 -24.64 -9.74
N PRO A 499 -22.72 -25.72 -10.37
CA PRO A 499 -22.57 -25.81 -11.83
C PRO A 499 -23.86 -25.62 -12.64
N ASP A 500 -25.00 -25.90 -12.04
CA ASP A 500 -26.36 -25.76 -12.57
C ASP A 500 -27.08 -24.47 -12.07
N ASP A 501 -26.41 -23.64 -11.26
CA ASP A 501 -27.00 -22.44 -10.67
C ASP A 501 -26.18 -21.17 -10.95
N ALA A 502 -26.82 -20.19 -11.63
CA ALA A 502 -26.26 -18.87 -11.92
C ALA A 502 -26.70 -17.77 -10.92
N ASN A 503 -27.24 -18.13 -9.74
CA ASN A 503 -27.59 -17.18 -8.68
C ASN A 503 -26.33 -16.67 -7.96
N ALA A 504 -25.61 -15.79 -8.66
CA ALA A 504 -24.32 -15.24 -8.28
C ALA A 504 -24.25 -14.77 -6.82
N THR A 505 -23.32 -15.33 -6.06
CA THR A 505 -23.24 -15.24 -4.59
C THR A 505 -22.01 -14.46 -4.14
N ALA A 506 -22.17 -13.57 -3.16
CA ALA A 506 -21.09 -12.72 -2.66
C ALA A 506 -20.32 -13.39 -1.51
N GLN A 507 -19.00 -13.53 -1.65
CA GLN A 507 -18.10 -13.99 -0.59
C GLN A 507 -16.72 -13.36 -0.70
N GLY A 508 -16.33 -12.62 0.32
CA GLY A 508 -14.98 -12.07 0.53
C GLY A 508 -14.33 -12.61 1.80
N LEU A 509 -13.15 -12.08 2.14
CA LEU A 509 -12.43 -12.39 3.38
C LEU A 509 -13.10 -11.76 4.62
N VAL A 510 -13.88 -10.68 4.45
CA VAL A 510 -14.79 -10.12 5.47
C VAL A 510 -16.25 -10.15 4.99
N ASP A 511 -17.19 -9.90 5.91
CA ASP A 511 -18.62 -9.74 5.64
C ASP A 511 -18.99 -8.37 5.05
N ASP A 512 -20.25 -8.17 4.69
CA ASP A 512 -20.76 -6.93 4.09
C ASP A 512 -20.62 -5.71 5.03
N THR A 513 -20.54 -5.93 6.35
CA THR A 513 -20.23 -4.87 7.32
C THR A 513 -18.76 -4.45 7.31
N TRP A 514 -17.86 -5.25 6.72
CA TRP A 514 -16.40 -5.18 6.85
C TRP A 514 -15.86 -5.41 8.28
N LEU A 515 -16.72 -5.72 9.26
CA LEU A 515 -16.39 -5.82 10.69
C LEU A 515 -16.51 -7.25 11.26
N VAL A 516 -16.72 -8.25 10.42
CA VAL A 516 -16.62 -9.68 10.74
C VAL A 516 -15.80 -10.37 9.65
N ALA A 517 -14.92 -11.28 10.02
CA ALA A 517 -14.21 -12.12 9.05
C ALA A 517 -15.14 -13.22 8.53
N ASN A 518 -14.97 -13.61 7.27
CA ASN A 518 -15.59 -14.84 6.77
C ASN A 518 -14.79 -16.04 7.31
N THR A 519 -15.36 -16.77 8.26
CA THR A 519 -14.68 -17.87 8.96
C THR A 519 -14.32 -19.01 8.03
N ASP A 520 -15.19 -19.33 7.07
CA ASP A 520 -14.99 -20.45 6.15
C ASP A 520 -13.82 -20.16 5.20
N VAL A 521 -13.69 -18.91 4.74
CA VAL A 521 -12.52 -18.41 4.00
C VAL A 521 -11.26 -18.43 4.86
N LEU A 522 -11.32 -17.95 6.11
CA LEU A 522 -10.15 -17.97 7.01
C LEU A 522 -9.66 -19.38 7.31
N ASP A 523 -10.54 -20.31 7.65
CA ASP A 523 -10.19 -21.69 8.01
C ASP A 523 -9.60 -22.45 6.80
N VAL A 524 -10.04 -22.16 5.58
CA VAL A 524 -9.43 -22.68 4.35
C VAL A 524 -8.04 -22.06 4.12
N LEU A 525 -7.91 -20.74 4.23
CA LEU A 525 -6.63 -20.04 3.99
C LEU A 525 -5.61 -20.23 5.12
N ALA A 526 -6.02 -20.65 6.32
CA ALA A 526 -5.11 -21.05 7.40
C ALA A 526 -4.21 -22.22 7.00
N ALA A 527 -4.68 -23.12 6.11
CA ALA A 527 -3.88 -24.22 5.60
C ALA A 527 -2.57 -23.74 4.93
N MET A 528 -2.56 -22.57 4.29
CA MET A 528 -1.38 -21.96 3.67
C MET A 528 -0.20 -21.83 4.64
N GLU A 529 -0.45 -21.56 5.93
CA GLU A 529 0.59 -21.43 6.98
C GLU A 529 1.20 -22.77 7.39
N THR A 530 0.48 -23.88 7.19
CA THR A 530 0.98 -25.25 7.42
C THR A 530 1.56 -25.89 6.16
N THR A 531 1.34 -25.27 5.01
CA THR A 531 1.80 -25.75 3.70
C THR A 531 3.06 -25.02 3.24
N MET A 532 3.22 -23.72 3.51
CA MET A 532 4.40 -22.93 3.14
C MET A 532 5.29 -22.64 4.36
N ASP A 533 6.54 -23.12 4.33
CA ASP A 533 7.50 -22.97 5.44
C ASP A 533 7.96 -21.51 5.70
N HIS A 534 7.78 -20.60 4.73
CA HIS A 534 8.36 -19.25 4.78
C HIS A 534 7.36 -18.11 4.54
N VAL A 535 6.15 -18.20 5.12
CA VAL A 535 5.18 -17.09 5.20
C VAL A 535 5.66 -16.00 6.18
N ASN A 536 6.70 -15.28 5.76
CA ASN A 536 7.37 -14.23 6.54
C ASN A 536 6.82 -12.84 6.18
N PHE A 537 6.75 -11.95 7.17
CA PHE A 537 6.59 -10.51 6.92
C PHE A 537 7.89 -9.89 6.40
N ILE A 538 7.79 -8.72 5.75
CA ILE A 538 8.94 -8.07 5.12
C ILE A 538 10.01 -7.73 6.16
N PRO A 539 11.29 -8.11 5.97
CA PRO A 539 12.35 -7.74 6.90
C PRO A 539 12.57 -6.22 6.93
N CYS A 540 12.91 -5.69 8.11
CA CYS A 540 13.30 -4.30 8.30
C CYS A 540 14.65 -4.28 9.02
N SER A 541 15.63 -3.59 8.44
CA SER A 541 16.97 -3.35 8.98
C SER A 541 17.35 -1.89 8.77
N THR A 542 18.20 -1.32 9.61
CA THR A 542 18.44 0.14 9.76
C THR A 542 19.93 0.49 9.75
#